data_AF-A0A2M8EIG7-F1
#
_entry.id   AF-A0A2M8EIG7-F1
#
_cell.length_a   1.000
_cell.length_b   1.000
_cell.length_c   1.000
_cell.angle_alpha   90.00
_cell.angle_beta   90.00
_cell.angle_gamma   90.00
#
_symmetry.space_group_name_H-M   'P 1'
#
loop_
_entity.id
_entity.type
_entity.pdbx_description
1 polymer ?
#
loop_
_entity_poly.entity_id
_entity_poly.type
_entity_poly.pdbx_seq_one_letter_code
_entity_poly.pdbx_strand_id
1 'polypeptide(L)'
;RNLLVRVPIFLALLLLSLLFLSFQSPVSEAAFCKNYFDCNRQIEETKRKINELANQADSLAKQISYLDYQIHLSQLEIEAAEEQIKLLSEDIGDLSQRLERIGSFLKFQEKTFVARARSAYIAEQLSPFDIVLGSEDLDEAIRRIKYLKVLEAQDREVLEQMKDIRTDYNEQKATLKDKKASAEELKKKLESQKIALAQQKGSKEVLLTVTRNDERVYQQLLKQAQAEEAAIRALLTTRGGVTCLQPQTVCTSWGCYYNQRDITWCKKSLGDSGLSVGGYGCLVSSVAMIARHYGRSITPADIAATPSLFVPGTGYLYCGTIYVKGVKIDRDCWGPRSWIDGELRAGRPVIVGLSFGHGTAHYVVIKGKNSKGYIMNDPWYAEAHDIQFSGYYSTGQITTVNIVRVY
;
A
#
# COMPACT_ATOMS: atom_id res chain seq x y z
N ARG A 1 5.21 49.68 -52.00
CA ARG A 1 4.03 49.41 -51.12
C ARG A 1 4.09 47.94 -50.75
N ASN A 2 4.54 47.57 -49.54
CA ASN A 2 4.38 46.25 -48.85
C ASN A 2 5.47 45.94 -47.80
N LEU A 3 6.46 46.81 -47.55
CA LEU A 3 7.40 46.62 -46.43
C LEU A 3 6.91 47.18 -45.08
N LEU A 4 6.08 48.23 -45.07
CA LEU A 4 5.62 48.88 -43.82
C LEU A 4 4.55 48.08 -43.04
N VAL A 5 3.93 47.06 -43.66
CA VAL A 5 2.87 46.24 -43.02
C VAL A 5 3.43 44.95 -42.40
N ARG A 6 4.67 44.54 -42.75
CA ARG A 6 5.26 43.28 -42.26
C ARG A 6 6.05 43.42 -40.95
N VAL A 7 6.59 44.62 -40.68
CA VAL A 7 7.31 44.93 -39.44
C VAL A 7 6.42 44.86 -38.17
N PRO A 8 5.16 45.37 -38.14
CA PRO A 8 4.33 45.30 -36.94
C PRO A 8 3.84 43.87 -36.64
N ILE A 9 3.69 43.01 -37.65
CA ILE A 9 3.26 41.61 -37.48
C ILE A 9 4.39 40.77 -36.88
N PHE A 10 5.63 41.00 -37.32
CA PHE A 10 6.80 40.33 -36.75
C PHE A 10 7.09 40.79 -35.31
N LEU A 11 6.92 42.08 -35.00
CA LEU A 11 7.06 42.59 -33.63
C LEU A 11 5.96 42.05 -32.71
N ALA A 12 4.72 41.95 -33.20
CA ALA A 12 3.59 41.39 -32.45
C ALA A 12 3.75 39.89 -32.18
N LEU A 13 4.28 39.11 -33.14
CA LEU A 13 4.59 37.69 -32.95
C LEU A 13 5.78 37.47 -31.99
N LEU A 14 6.78 38.36 -32.02
CA LEU A 14 7.91 38.31 -31.10
C LEU A 14 7.46 38.64 -29.65
N LEU A 15 6.62 39.66 -29.49
CA LEU A 15 6.00 40.01 -28.19
C LEU A 15 5.05 38.93 -27.67
N LEU A 16 4.31 38.24 -28.56
CA LEU A 16 3.46 37.10 -28.19
C LEU A 16 4.27 35.88 -27.77
N SER A 17 5.46 35.66 -28.37
CA SER A 17 6.39 34.61 -27.98
C SER A 17 7.10 34.88 -26.64
N LEU A 18 7.39 36.15 -26.34
CA LEU A 18 7.95 36.58 -25.05
C LEU A 18 6.93 36.53 -23.90
N LEU A 19 5.63 36.74 -24.19
CA LEU A 19 4.54 36.54 -23.22
C LEU A 19 4.26 35.06 -22.93
N PHE A 20 4.56 34.15 -23.87
CA PHE A 20 4.44 32.69 -23.67
C PHE A 20 5.58 32.08 -22.84
N LEU A 21 6.71 32.78 -22.69
CA LEU A 21 7.86 32.36 -21.87
C LEU A 21 7.80 32.85 -20.41
N SER A 22 6.76 33.59 -20.03
CA SER A 22 6.62 34.20 -18.69
C SER A 22 5.59 33.49 -17.79
N PHE A 23 5.01 32.37 -18.23
CA PHE A 23 4.05 31.56 -17.46
C PHE A 23 4.53 30.11 -17.28
N GLN A 24 5.85 29.92 -17.15
CA GLN A 24 6.36 28.77 -16.42
C GLN A 24 6.31 29.13 -14.95
N SER A 25 5.19 28.82 -14.30
CA SER A 25 5.23 28.55 -12.86
C SER A 25 6.38 27.56 -12.65
N PRO A 26 7.27 27.76 -11.67
CA PRO A 26 8.12 26.67 -11.25
C PRO A 26 7.17 25.57 -10.79
N VAL A 27 6.93 24.58 -11.64
CA VAL A 27 6.57 23.24 -11.17
C VAL A 27 7.77 22.88 -10.34
N SER A 28 7.63 22.99 -9.02
CA SER A 28 8.70 22.69 -8.10
C SER A 28 9.14 21.27 -8.41
N GLU A 29 10.34 21.15 -8.96
CA GLU A 29 11.16 19.98 -8.83
C GLU A 29 11.02 19.52 -7.38
N ALA A 30 10.48 18.32 -7.16
CA ALA A 30 10.29 17.78 -5.82
C ALA A 30 11.58 18.03 -5.05
N ALA A 31 11.49 18.76 -3.93
CA ALA A 31 12.65 19.09 -3.12
C ALA A 31 13.32 17.78 -2.69
N PHE A 32 14.33 17.35 -3.44
CA PHE A 32 15.02 16.09 -3.21
C PHE A 32 15.83 16.23 -1.93
N CYS A 33 15.64 15.31 -1.00
CA CYS A 33 16.37 15.35 0.26
C CYS A 33 17.83 14.98 0.06
N LYS A 34 18.72 15.62 0.81
CA LYS A 34 20.17 15.38 0.63
C LYS A 34 20.65 14.06 1.26
N ASN A 35 20.03 13.63 2.35
CA ASN A 35 20.37 12.40 3.08
C ASN A 35 19.23 11.99 4.03
N TYR A 36 19.32 10.81 4.63
CA TYR A 36 18.33 10.26 5.56
C TYR A 36 17.91 11.21 6.70
N PHE A 37 18.85 11.96 7.29
CA PHE A 37 18.53 12.90 8.38
C PHE A 37 17.76 14.12 7.89
N ASP A 38 18.11 14.63 6.70
CA ASP A 38 17.40 15.71 6.05
C ASP A 38 15.98 15.28 5.65
N CYS A 39 15.80 14.07 5.11
CA CYS A 39 14.47 13.50 4.83
C CYS A 39 13.60 13.51 6.08
N ASN A 40 14.12 12.98 7.20
CA ASN A 40 13.35 12.88 8.44
C ASN A 40 12.95 14.25 9.00
N ARG A 41 13.81 15.27 8.86
CA ARG A 41 13.45 16.64 9.25
C ARG A 41 12.30 17.18 8.39
N GLN A 42 12.39 17.04 7.07
CA GLN A 42 11.34 17.49 6.15
C GLN A 42 10.03 16.71 6.34
N ILE A 43 10.11 15.42 6.68
CA ILE A 43 8.96 14.59 7.06
C ILE A 43 8.22 15.20 8.26
N GLU A 44 8.93 15.58 9.33
CA GLU A 44 8.31 16.15 10.52
C GLU A 44 7.76 17.57 10.29
N GLU A 45 8.37 18.36 9.42
CA GLU A 45 7.81 19.64 8.95
C GLU A 45 6.54 19.44 8.13
N THR A 46 6.55 18.50 7.19
CA THR A 46 5.42 18.18 6.32
C THR A 46 4.24 17.62 7.13
N LYS A 47 4.50 16.72 8.08
CA LYS A 47 3.48 16.19 9.01
C LYS A 47 2.79 17.31 9.80
N ARG A 48 3.55 18.29 10.30
CA ARG A 48 2.96 19.46 10.97
C ARG A 48 2.03 20.22 10.03
N LYS A 49 2.45 20.42 8.76
CA LYS A 49 1.64 21.14 7.78
C LYS A 49 0.36 20.40 7.40
N ILE A 50 0.44 19.08 7.26
CA ILE A 50 -0.73 18.21 7.04
C ILE A 50 -1.73 18.35 8.20
N ASN A 51 -1.25 18.33 9.45
CA ASN A 51 -2.13 18.47 10.62
C ASN A 51 -2.81 19.84 10.70
N GLU A 52 -2.12 20.92 10.30
CA GLU A 52 -2.72 22.25 10.19
C GLU A 52 -3.86 22.27 9.13
N LEU A 53 -3.62 21.65 7.98
CA LEU A 53 -4.56 21.63 6.86
C LEU A 53 -5.73 20.65 7.06
N ALA A 54 -5.53 19.57 7.84
CA ALA A 54 -6.54 18.55 8.10
C ALA A 54 -7.84 19.12 8.70
N ASN A 55 -7.74 20.19 9.50
CA ASN A 55 -8.89 20.85 10.11
C ASN A 55 -9.53 21.94 9.24
N GLN A 56 -9.03 22.14 8.02
CA GLN A 56 -9.36 23.32 7.20
C GLN A 56 -9.80 22.99 5.77
N ALA A 57 -9.93 21.72 5.36
CA ALA A 57 -10.25 21.30 3.99
C ALA A 57 -11.71 21.58 3.58
N ASP A 58 -12.11 22.84 3.61
CA ASP A 58 -13.45 23.33 3.26
C ASP A 58 -13.57 23.75 1.79
N SER A 59 -12.48 23.78 1.03
CA SER A 59 -12.42 24.29 -0.34
C SER A 59 -11.53 23.42 -1.22
N LEU A 60 -11.75 23.48 -2.54
CA LEU A 60 -11.01 22.68 -3.51
C LEU A 60 -9.51 22.96 -3.45
N ALA A 61 -9.13 24.24 -3.34
CA ALA A 61 -7.73 24.64 -3.23
C ALA A 61 -7.04 24.06 -1.98
N LYS A 62 -7.72 24.06 -0.84
CA LYS A 62 -7.19 23.47 0.40
C LYS A 62 -7.13 21.95 0.34
N GLN A 63 -8.13 21.30 -0.26
CA GLN A 63 -8.13 19.85 -0.47
C GLN A 63 -6.98 19.43 -1.39
N ILE A 64 -6.74 20.17 -2.48
CA ILE A 64 -5.59 19.95 -3.38
C ILE A 64 -4.28 20.14 -2.62
N SER A 65 -4.15 21.21 -1.84
CA SER A 65 -2.96 21.47 -1.02
C SER A 65 -2.71 20.35 -0.01
N TYR A 66 -3.75 19.89 0.68
CA TYR A 66 -3.67 18.75 1.59
C TYR A 66 -3.16 17.48 0.88
N LEU A 67 -3.73 17.15 -0.28
CA LEU A 67 -3.27 16.02 -1.10
C LEU A 67 -1.82 16.20 -1.56
N ASP A 68 -1.42 17.41 -1.93
CA ASP A 68 -0.04 17.73 -2.32
C ASP A 68 0.95 17.51 -1.19
N TYR A 69 0.61 17.94 0.03
CA TYR A 69 1.44 17.66 1.20
C TYR A 69 1.49 16.18 1.56
N GLN A 70 0.39 15.43 1.39
CA GLN A 70 0.40 13.97 1.58
C GLN A 70 1.27 13.26 0.55
N ILE A 71 1.14 13.63 -0.73
CA ILE A 71 1.98 13.12 -1.82
C ILE A 71 3.46 13.42 -1.54
N HIS A 72 3.76 14.65 -1.11
CA HIS A 72 5.12 15.05 -0.76
C HIS A 72 5.65 14.25 0.44
N LEU A 73 4.86 14.10 1.50
CA LEU A 73 5.23 13.27 2.65
C LEU A 73 5.58 11.83 2.21
N SER A 74 4.72 11.21 1.40
CA SER A 74 4.96 9.85 0.93
C SER A 74 6.19 9.75 0.01
N GLN A 75 6.50 10.78 -0.78
CA GLN A 75 7.76 10.86 -1.54
C GLN A 75 8.98 10.92 -0.61
N LEU A 76 8.95 11.79 0.40
CA LEU A 76 10.03 11.92 1.38
C LEU A 76 10.27 10.62 2.16
N GLU A 77 9.20 9.93 2.55
CA GLU A 77 9.27 8.64 3.24
C GLU A 77 9.86 7.54 2.35
N ILE A 78 9.51 7.52 1.06
CA ILE A 78 10.09 6.61 0.07
C ILE A 78 11.59 6.90 -0.11
N GLU A 79 11.98 8.17 -0.28
CA GLU A 79 13.39 8.57 -0.41
C GLU A 79 14.19 8.19 0.85
N ALA A 80 13.65 8.43 2.04
CA ALA A 80 14.28 8.04 3.30
C ALA A 80 14.48 6.52 3.39
N ALA A 81 13.47 5.73 3.01
CA ALA A 81 13.55 4.28 3.01
C ALA A 81 14.54 3.74 1.98
N GLU A 82 14.62 4.35 0.79
CA GLU A 82 15.61 4.01 -0.24
C GLU A 82 17.04 4.25 0.24
N GLU A 83 17.30 5.40 0.86
CA GLU A 83 18.62 5.70 1.43
C GLU A 83 18.96 4.77 2.60
N GLN A 84 17.99 4.44 3.46
CA GLN A 84 18.18 3.48 4.54
C GLN A 84 18.52 2.08 4.00
N ILE A 85 17.86 1.62 2.94
CA ILE A 85 18.15 0.35 2.28
C ILE A 85 19.55 0.35 1.66
N LYS A 86 19.96 1.47 1.07
CA LYS A 86 21.30 1.63 0.50
C LYS A 86 22.38 1.51 1.57
N LEU A 87 22.29 2.28 2.66
CA LEU A 87 23.22 2.21 3.79
C LEU A 87 23.28 0.80 4.38
N LEU A 88 22.12 0.15 4.56
CA LEU A 88 22.06 -1.22 5.06
C LEU A 88 22.69 -2.23 4.09
N SER A 89 22.58 -2.01 2.78
CA SER A 89 23.18 -2.87 1.76
C SER A 89 24.70 -2.74 1.73
N GLU A 90 25.24 -1.53 1.90
CA GLU A 90 26.68 -1.27 2.05
C GLU A 90 27.23 -1.97 3.30
N ASP A 91 26.58 -1.79 4.45
CA ASP A 91 26.88 -2.48 5.71
C ASP A 91 26.90 -4.01 5.57
N ILE A 92 25.91 -4.57 4.87
CA ILE A 92 25.81 -6.01 4.58
C ILE A 92 26.98 -6.47 3.72
N GLY A 93 27.37 -5.67 2.73
CA GLY A 93 28.51 -5.93 1.85
C GLY A 93 29.82 -6.00 2.63
N ASP A 94 30.11 -4.97 3.43
CA ASP A 94 31.31 -4.86 4.24
C ASP A 94 31.41 -5.98 5.28
N LEU A 95 30.31 -6.26 5.99
CA LEU A 95 30.26 -7.35 6.98
C LEU A 95 30.42 -8.72 6.31
N SER A 96 29.83 -8.94 5.13
CA SER A 96 29.97 -10.20 4.38
C SER A 96 31.42 -10.42 3.97
N GLN A 97 32.10 -9.41 3.43
CA GLN A 97 33.51 -9.52 3.04
C GLN A 97 34.42 -9.75 4.25
N ARG A 98 34.16 -9.08 5.38
CA ARG A 98 34.91 -9.30 6.62
C ARG A 98 34.74 -10.72 7.13
N LEU A 99 33.51 -11.24 7.15
CA LEU A 99 33.21 -12.62 7.54
C LEU A 99 33.86 -13.64 6.61
N GLU A 100 33.90 -13.40 5.30
CA GLU A 100 34.58 -14.28 4.36
C GLU A 100 36.09 -14.39 4.64
N ARG A 101 36.74 -13.25 4.93
CA ARG A 101 38.16 -13.22 5.32
C ARG A 101 38.41 -13.95 6.63
N ILE A 102 37.61 -13.68 7.67
CA ILE A 102 37.72 -14.34 8.99
C ILE A 102 37.46 -15.85 8.86
N GLY A 103 36.44 -16.24 8.10
CA GLY A 103 36.11 -17.65 7.87
C GLY A 103 37.24 -18.40 7.14
N SER A 104 37.89 -17.75 6.17
CA SER A 104 39.06 -18.31 5.48
C SER A 104 40.27 -18.44 6.41
N PHE A 105 40.53 -17.43 7.22
CA PHE A 105 41.59 -17.46 8.23
C PHE A 105 41.36 -18.56 9.28
N LEU A 106 40.15 -18.68 9.82
CA LEU A 106 39.78 -19.74 10.77
C LEU A 106 39.99 -21.13 10.17
N LYS A 107 39.59 -21.35 8.90
CA LYS A 107 39.83 -22.63 8.20
C LYS A 107 41.31 -22.94 8.04
N PHE A 108 42.13 -21.93 7.71
CA PHE A 108 43.58 -22.10 7.58
C PHE A 108 44.23 -22.44 8.92
N GLN A 109 43.86 -21.73 9.99
CA GLN A 109 44.35 -22.00 11.34
C GLN A 109 43.92 -23.38 11.84
N GLU A 110 42.66 -23.77 11.62
CA GLU A 110 42.14 -25.10 11.98
C GLU A 110 42.93 -26.21 11.26
N LYS A 111 43.21 -26.06 9.96
CA LYS A 111 44.05 -27.01 9.20
C LYS A 111 45.47 -27.11 9.76
N THR A 112 46.07 -25.97 10.11
CA THR A 112 47.43 -25.91 10.66
C THR A 112 47.49 -26.55 12.04
N PHE A 113 46.52 -26.23 12.89
CA PHE A 113 46.41 -26.79 14.23
C PHE A 113 46.20 -28.31 14.18
N VAL A 114 45.32 -28.82 13.32
CA VAL A 114 45.10 -30.27 13.15
C VAL A 114 46.39 -30.98 12.71
N ALA A 115 47.16 -30.38 11.80
CA ALA A 115 48.46 -30.95 11.39
C ALA A 115 49.46 -30.99 12.56
N ARG A 116 49.55 -29.90 13.34
CA ARG A 116 50.43 -29.83 14.52
C ARG A 116 50.01 -30.79 15.62
N ALA A 117 48.72 -30.86 15.96
CA ALA A 117 48.18 -31.79 16.95
C ALA A 117 48.47 -33.25 16.57
N ARG A 118 48.37 -33.60 15.27
CA ARG A 118 48.75 -34.92 14.78
C ARG A 118 50.25 -35.18 14.94
N SER A 119 51.11 -34.21 14.60
CA SER A 119 52.56 -34.34 14.80
C SER A 119 52.93 -34.45 16.28
N ALA A 120 52.29 -33.66 17.15
CA ALA A 120 52.47 -33.72 18.59
C ALA A 120 52.04 -35.09 19.14
N TYR A 121 50.88 -35.62 18.74
CA TYR A 121 50.41 -36.96 19.15
C TYR A 121 51.36 -38.09 18.73
N ILE A 122 51.93 -38.03 17.53
CA ILE A 122 52.95 -38.99 17.08
C ILE A 122 54.23 -38.85 17.93
N ALA A 123 54.62 -37.63 18.29
CA ALA A 123 55.79 -37.37 19.12
C ALA A 123 55.57 -37.73 20.60
N GLU A 124 54.33 -37.66 21.11
CA GLU A 124 53.95 -38.01 22.49
C GLU A 124 54.06 -39.53 22.75
N GLN A 125 54.10 -40.34 21.70
CA GLN A 125 54.46 -41.76 21.79
C GLN A 125 55.95 -41.99 22.14
N LEU A 126 56.77 -40.94 22.16
CA LEU A 126 58.14 -40.95 22.68
C LEU A 126 58.14 -40.46 24.13
N SER A 127 58.67 -41.25 25.06
CA SER A 127 58.85 -40.83 26.45
C SER A 127 59.82 -39.63 26.52
N PRO A 128 59.69 -38.70 27.48
CA PRO A 128 60.74 -37.72 27.77
C PRO A 128 62.12 -38.36 27.96
N PHE A 129 62.16 -39.62 28.41
CA PHE A 129 63.37 -40.43 28.47
C PHE A 129 63.91 -40.82 27.08
N ASP A 130 63.05 -41.12 26.11
CA ASP A 130 63.47 -41.44 24.74
C ASP A 130 64.05 -40.22 24.01
N ILE A 131 63.52 -39.03 24.32
CA ILE A 131 64.04 -37.75 23.80
C ILE A 131 65.44 -37.44 24.36
N VAL A 132 65.68 -37.79 25.63
CA VAL A 132 66.98 -37.62 26.32
C VAL A 132 67.99 -38.70 25.88
N LEU A 133 67.54 -39.93 25.61
CA LEU A 133 68.42 -41.03 25.14
C LEU A 133 68.83 -40.88 23.67
N GLY A 134 68.05 -40.13 22.87
CA GLY A 134 68.33 -39.87 21.46
C GLY A 134 69.05 -38.55 21.16
N SER A 135 69.47 -37.78 22.17
CA SER A 135 70.20 -36.51 22.01
C SER A 135 71.72 -36.67 22.16
N GLU A 136 72.51 -35.85 21.46
CA GLU A 136 73.98 -35.94 21.48
C GLU A 136 74.57 -35.51 22.84
N ASP A 137 73.89 -34.62 23.57
CA ASP A 137 74.22 -34.23 24.95
C ASP A 137 72.99 -33.85 25.81
N LEU A 138 73.20 -33.73 27.12
CA LEU A 138 72.17 -33.43 28.12
C LEU A 138 71.61 -32.01 28.01
N ASP A 139 72.39 -31.07 27.47
CA ASP A 139 72.00 -29.67 27.27
C ASP A 139 71.05 -29.55 26.08
N GLU A 140 71.25 -30.33 25.02
CA GLU A 140 70.35 -30.45 23.88
C GLU A 140 68.99 -31.05 24.28
N ALA A 141 68.98 -32.09 25.10
CA ALA A 141 67.75 -32.67 25.62
C ALA A 141 66.91 -31.64 26.41
N ILE A 142 67.56 -30.89 27.32
CA ILE A 142 66.91 -29.86 28.14
C ILE A 142 66.37 -28.73 27.26
N ARG A 143 67.13 -28.30 26.24
CA ARG A 143 66.65 -27.31 25.26
C ARG A 143 65.41 -27.81 24.51
N ARG A 144 65.41 -29.04 23.98
CA ARG A 144 64.25 -29.62 23.28
C ARG A 144 63.00 -29.66 24.18
N ILE A 145 63.15 -30.10 25.43
CA ILE A 145 62.04 -30.13 26.40
C ILE A 145 61.51 -28.71 26.67
N LYS A 146 62.41 -27.73 26.84
CA LYS A 146 62.02 -26.33 27.04
C LYS A 146 61.29 -25.76 25.82
N TYR A 147 61.76 -26.05 24.61
CA TYR A 147 61.09 -25.63 23.37
C TYR A 147 59.70 -26.24 23.22
N LEU A 148 59.52 -27.53 23.53
CA LEU A 148 58.21 -28.18 23.48
C LEU A 148 57.21 -27.53 24.44
N LYS A 149 57.65 -27.21 25.68
CA LYS A 149 56.79 -26.50 26.64
C LYS A 149 56.40 -25.08 26.20
N VAL A 150 57.33 -24.35 25.57
CA VAL A 150 57.03 -23.02 25.01
C VAL A 150 56.05 -23.14 23.85
N LEU A 151 56.24 -24.14 22.98
CA LEU A 151 55.36 -24.41 21.85
C LEU A 151 53.93 -24.78 22.32
N GLU A 152 53.82 -25.66 23.32
CA GLU A 152 52.55 -26.06 23.92
C GLU A 152 51.79 -24.87 24.50
N ALA A 153 52.49 -23.99 25.25
CA ALA A 153 51.90 -22.79 25.81
C ALA A 153 51.38 -21.84 24.71
N GLN A 154 52.15 -21.69 23.62
CA GLN A 154 51.77 -20.86 22.47
C GLN A 154 50.57 -21.44 21.71
N ASP A 155 50.55 -22.76 21.47
CA ASP A 155 49.42 -23.43 20.80
C ASP A 155 48.14 -23.32 21.65
N ARG A 156 48.24 -23.40 22.98
CA ARG A 156 47.10 -23.18 23.90
C ARG A 156 46.56 -21.76 23.83
N GLU A 157 47.44 -20.76 23.77
CA GLU A 157 47.04 -19.36 23.61
C GLU A 157 46.33 -19.12 22.27
N VAL A 158 46.88 -19.66 21.17
CA VAL A 158 46.27 -19.57 19.84
C VAL A 158 44.90 -20.25 19.80
N LEU A 159 44.72 -21.37 20.50
CA LEU A 159 43.42 -22.05 20.59
C LEU A 159 42.35 -21.20 21.29
N GLU A 160 42.68 -20.55 22.40
CA GLU A 160 41.73 -19.66 23.08
C GLU A 160 41.38 -18.46 22.19
N GLN A 161 42.37 -17.84 21.53
CA GLN A 161 42.11 -16.77 20.56
C GLN A 161 41.22 -17.25 19.40
N MET A 162 41.46 -18.45 18.87
CA MET A 162 40.63 -19.03 17.81
C MET A 162 39.18 -19.27 18.26
N LYS A 163 38.98 -19.67 19.52
CA LYS A 163 37.64 -19.88 20.09
C LYS A 163 36.89 -18.56 20.23
N ASP A 164 37.54 -17.50 20.70
CA ASP A 164 36.94 -16.17 20.78
C ASP A 164 36.59 -15.63 19.39
N ILE A 165 37.50 -15.74 18.43
CA ILE A 165 37.26 -15.35 17.02
C ILE A 165 36.11 -16.16 16.42
N ARG A 166 36.02 -17.48 16.70
CA ARG A 166 34.92 -18.32 16.21
C ARG A 166 33.57 -17.92 16.82
N THR A 167 33.57 -17.45 18.06
CA THR A 167 32.36 -16.95 18.75
C THR A 167 31.90 -15.64 18.10
N ASP A 168 32.78 -14.64 18.00
CA ASP A 168 32.51 -13.35 17.34
C ASP A 168 32.08 -13.55 15.87
N TYR A 169 32.73 -14.45 15.13
CA TYR A 169 32.34 -14.81 13.76
C TYR A 169 30.90 -15.34 13.69
N ASN A 170 30.50 -16.22 14.62
CA ASN A 170 29.14 -16.77 14.64
C ASN A 170 28.10 -15.70 15.01
N GLU A 171 28.42 -14.81 15.95
CA GLU A 171 27.57 -13.67 16.33
C GLU A 171 27.39 -12.71 15.15
N GLN A 172 28.48 -12.26 14.52
CA GLN A 172 28.43 -11.40 13.34
C GLN A 172 27.70 -12.07 12.17
N LYS A 173 27.82 -13.38 12.00
CA LYS A 173 27.05 -14.14 11.00
C LYS A 173 25.55 -14.14 11.29
N ALA A 174 25.16 -14.21 12.56
CA ALA A 174 23.76 -14.06 12.97
C ALA A 174 23.27 -12.62 12.69
N THR A 175 24.04 -11.60 13.09
CA THR A 175 23.72 -10.19 12.78
C THR A 175 23.58 -9.94 11.28
N LEU A 176 24.44 -10.53 10.44
CA LEU A 176 24.33 -10.42 8.99
C LEU A 176 23.02 -11.01 8.46
N LYS A 177 22.60 -12.16 9.00
CA LYS A 177 21.32 -12.79 8.64
C LYS A 177 20.14 -11.89 9.01
N ASP A 178 20.17 -11.30 10.20
CA ASP A 178 19.10 -10.40 10.67
C ASP A 178 19.04 -9.13 9.82
N LYS A 179 20.20 -8.49 9.54
CA LYS A 179 20.27 -7.33 8.64
C LYS A 179 19.70 -7.63 7.24
N LYS A 180 20.01 -8.81 6.67
CA LYS A 180 19.44 -9.23 5.39
C LYS A 180 17.91 -9.39 5.46
N ALA A 181 17.39 -9.96 6.53
CA ALA A 181 15.95 -10.08 6.73
C ALA A 181 15.26 -8.71 6.84
N SER A 182 15.84 -7.79 7.62
CA SER A 182 15.33 -6.41 7.74
C SER A 182 15.37 -5.66 6.40
N ALA A 183 16.41 -5.83 5.59
CA ALA A 183 16.50 -5.22 4.27
C ALA A 183 15.37 -5.71 3.34
N GLU A 184 15.08 -7.02 3.34
CA GLU A 184 13.99 -7.58 2.53
C GLU A 184 12.60 -7.13 3.03
N GLU A 185 12.42 -6.97 4.34
CA GLU A 185 11.19 -6.41 4.88
C GLU A 185 10.99 -4.94 4.49
N LEU A 186 12.05 -4.12 4.58
CA LEU A 186 12.03 -2.72 4.17
C LEU A 186 11.71 -2.58 2.68
N LYS A 187 12.30 -3.41 1.82
CA LYS A 187 11.96 -3.43 0.37
C LYS A 187 10.49 -3.73 0.12
N LYS A 188 9.90 -4.69 0.84
CA LYS A 188 8.47 -5.00 0.72
C LYS A 188 7.58 -3.83 1.14
N LYS A 189 7.96 -3.14 2.23
CA LYS A 189 7.27 -1.93 2.69
C LYS A 189 7.39 -0.81 1.64
N LEU A 190 8.58 -0.61 1.08
CA LEU A 190 8.84 0.38 0.04
C LEU A 190 7.93 0.18 -1.19
N GLU A 191 7.80 -1.05 -1.68
CA GLU A 191 6.90 -1.35 -2.80
C GLU A 191 5.44 -1.02 -2.46
N SER A 192 5.00 -1.32 -1.24
CA SER A 192 3.65 -0.94 -0.80
C SER A 192 3.45 0.57 -0.70
N GLN A 193 4.47 1.32 -0.27
CA GLN A 193 4.44 2.80 -0.23
C GLN A 193 4.40 3.39 -1.65
N LYS A 194 5.16 2.83 -2.60
CA LYS A 194 5.14 3.26 -4.01
C LYS A 194 3.76 3.08 -4.64
N ILE A 195 3.08 1.96 -4.36
CA ILE A 195 1.70 1.73 -4.80
C ILE A 195 0.76 2.75 -4.17
N ALA A 196 0.86 3.00 -2.86
CA ALA A 196 0.03 3.99 -2.17
C ALA A 196 0.23 5.42 -2.73
N LEU A 197 1.48 5.81 -3.02
CA LEU A 197 1.80 7.09 -3.66
C LEU A 197 1.16 7.22 -5.04
N ALA A 198 1.20 6.17 -5.86
CA ALA A 198 0.54 6.15 -7.16
C ALA A 198 -0.98 6.33 -7.03
N GLN A 199 -1.59 5.70 -6.01
CA GLN A 199 -3.01 5.87 -5.72
C GLN A 199 -3.36 7.30 -5.29
N GLN A 200 -2.56 7.92 -4.41
CA GLN A 200 -2.75 9.32 -3.99
C GLN A 200 -2.69 10.29 -5.18
N LYS A 201 -1.70 10.12 -6.06
CA LYS A 201 -1.59 10.89 -7.31
C LYS A 201 -2.83 10.70 -8.20
N GLY A 202 -3.27 9.46 -8.37
CA GLY A 202 -4.50 9.15 -9.11
C GLY A 202 -5.75 9.81 -8.52
N SER A 203 -5.91 9.80 -7.20
CA SER A 203 -7.03 10.49 -6.52
C SER A 203 -7.03 11.99 -6.79
N LYS A 204 -5.85 12.63 -6.74
CA LYS A 204 -5.70 14.05 -7.07
C LYS A 204 -6.11 14.34 -8.52
N GLU A 205 -5.63 13.53 -9.47
CA GLU A 205 -5.95 13.69 -10.89
C GLU A 205 -7.45 13.51 -11.18
N VAL A 206 -8.09 12.52 -10.57
CA VAL A 206 -9.54 12.32 -10.69
C VAL A 206 -10.30 13.50 -10.11
N LEU A 207 -9.93 13.99 -8.91
CA LEU A 207 -10.55 15.16 -8.30
C LEU A 207 -10.47 16.38 -9.23
N LEU A 208 -9.30 16.66 -9.80
CA LEU A 208 -9.09 17.76 -10.75
C LEU A 208 -9.94 17.59 -12.02
N THR A 209 -10.06 16.36 -12.52
CA THR A 209 -10.84 16.05 -13.72
C THR A 209 -12.33 16.22 -13.49
N VAL A 210 -12.84 15.71 -12.37
CA VAL A 210 -14.26 15.77 -12.01
C VAL A 210 -14.68 17.20 -11.68
N THR A 211 -13.87 17.93 -10.92
CA THR A 211 -14.17 19.31 -10.54
C THR A 211 -13.88 20.30 -11.66
N ARG A 212 -13.01 19.96 -12.62
CA ARG A 212 -12.50 20.87 -13.66
C ARG A 212 -11.93 22.16 -13.07
N ASN A 213 -11.34 22.06 -11.88
CA ASN A 213 -10.87 23.21 -11.10
C ASN A 213 -11.97 24.24 -10.74
N ASP A 214 -13.25 23.82 -10.72
CA ASP A 214 -14.40 24.64 -10.31
C ASP A 214 -14.77 24.36 -8.85
N GLU A 215 -14.55 25.35 -7.98
CA GLU A 215 -14.91 25.32 -6.56
C GLU A 215 -16.39 25.00 -6.33
N ARG A 216 -17.30 25.52 -7.16
CA ARG A 216 -18.73 25.28 -7.00
C ARG A 216 -19.09 23.81 -7.25
N VAL A 217 -18.43 23.17 -8.22
CA VAL A 217 -18.61 21.73 -8.49
C VAL A 217 -18.10 20.92 -7.30
N TYR A 218 -16.93 21.28 -6.75
CA TYR A 218 -16.39 20.65 -5.55
C TYR A 218 -17.34 20.78 -4.34
N GLN A 219 -17.87 21.97 -4.07
CA GLN A 219 -18.82 22.20 -2.97
C GLN A 219 -20.11 21.40 -3.12
N GLN A 220 -20.64 21.28 -4.35
CA GLN A 220 -21.82 20.47 -4.62
C GLN A 220 -21.56 18.99 -4.34
N LEU A 221 -20.41 18.48 -4.80
CA LEU A 221 -19.97 17.12 -4.60
C LEU A 221 -19.75 16.80 -3.11
N LEU A 222 -19.07 17.69 -2.38
CA LEU A 222 -18.85 17.54 -0.95
C LEU A 222 -20.17 17.53 -0.17
N LYS A 223 -21.10 18.42 -0.52
CA LYS A 223 -22.45 18.44 0.08
C LYS A 223 -23.21 17.15 -0.20
N GLN A 224 -23.09 16.58 -1.40
CA GLN A 224 -23.69 15.28 -1.74
C GLN A 224 -23.08 14.15 -0.89
N ALA A 225 -21.75 14.10 -0.78
CA ALA A 225 -21.05 13.13 0.04
C ALA A 225 -21.47 13.20 1.51
N GLN A 226 -21.49 14.40 2.08
CA GLN A 226 -21.91 14.62 3.47
C GLN A 226 -23.38 14.27 3.72
N ALA A 227 -24.27 14.57 2.77
CA ALA A 227 -25.68 14.23 2.87
C ALA A 227 -25.90 12.71 2.82
N GLU A 228 -25.22 12.00 1.92
CA GLU A 228 -25.28 10.54 1.83
C GLU A 228 -24.71 9.88 3.10
N GLU A 229 -23.55 10.33 3.58
CA GLU A 229 -22.96 9.82 4.81
C GLU A 229 -23.88 10.05 6.02
N ALA A 230 -24.47 11.25 6.16
CA ALA A 230 -25.39 11.55 7.24
C ALA A 230 -26.65 10.69 7.19
N ALA A 231 -27.19 10.45 5.99
CA ALA A 231 -28.35 9.59 5.77
C ALA A 231 -28.05 8.13 6.14
N ILE A 232 -26.91 7.60 5.69
CA ILE A 232 -26.44 6.25 6.05
C ILE A 232 -26.22 6.17 7.56
N ARG A 233 -25.55 7.14 8.17
CA ARG A 233 -25.29 7.17 9.61
C ARG A 233 -26.58 7.14 10.43
N ALA A 234 -27.58 7.94 10.05
CA ALA A 234 -28.90 7.91 10.69
C ALA A 234 -29.55 6.52 10.60
N LEU A 235 -29.48 5.89 9.42
CA LEU A 235 -29.98 4.52 9.23
C LEU A 235 -29.21 3.50 10.08
N LEU A 236 -27.88 3.63 10.19
CA LEU A 236 -27.07 2.76 11.05
C LEU A 236 -27.48 2.89 12.53
N THR A 237 -27.72 4.11 13.02
CA THR A 237 -28.23 4.33 14.39
C THR A 237 -29.56 3.62 14.61
N THR A 238 -30.51 3.71 13.67
CA THR A 238 -31.79 3.00 13.78
C THR A 238 -31.66 1.47 13.75
N ARG A 239 -30.57 0.96 13.15
CA ARG A 239 -30.29 -0.47 12.98
C ARG A 239 -29.36 -1.04 14.07
N GLY A 240 -28.99 -0.23 15.06
CA GLY A 240 -28.11 -0.66 16.17
C GLY A 240 -26.64 -0.79 15.79
N GLY A 241 -26.19 -0.13 14.72
CA GLY A 241 -24.81 -0.15 14.24
C GLY A 241 -24.50 -1.29 13.28
N VAL A 242 -23.21 -1.69 13.24
CA VAL A 242 -22.68 -2.65 12.26
C VAL A 242 -22.03 -3.82 12.99
N THR A 243 -22.51 -5.03 12.69
CA THR A 243 -21.86 -6.28 13.10
C THR A 243 -21.42 -7.05 11.87
N CYS A 244 -20.16 -7.45 11.80
CA CYS A 244 -19.70 -8.28 10.69
C CYS A 244 -20.33 -9.67 10.76
N LEU A 245 -20.73 -10.19 9.62
CA LEU A 245 -21.34 -11.50 9.44
C LEU A 245 -20.28 -12.51 8.99
N GLN A 246 -20.52 -13.79 9.26
CA GLN A 246 -19.78 -14.87 8.61
C GLN A 246 -19.89 -14.76 7.09
N PRO A 247 -18.97 -15.34 6.30
CA PRO A 247 -19.00 -15.21 4.85
C PRO A 247 -20.39 -15.43 4.25
N GLN A 248 -20.85 -14.48 3.44
CA GLN A 248 -22.20 -14.42 2.86
C GLN A 248 -22.18 -14.56 1.33
N THR A 249 -21.01 -14.73 0.73
CA THR A 249 -20.88 -14.78 -0.73
C THR A 249 -21.58 -16.01 -1.29
N VAL A 250 -22.54 -15.81 -2.19
CA VAL A 250 -23.25 -16.87 -2.91
C VAL A 250 -23.16 -16.60 -4.41
N CYS A 251 -22.65 -17.54 -5.18
CA CYS A 251 -22.51 -17.41 -6.63
C CYS A 251 -23.45 -18.36 -7.37
N THR A 252 -24.14 -17.84 -8.38
CA THR A 252 -25.05 -18.58 -9.26
C THR A 252 -24.71 -18.27 -10.72
N SER A 253 -25.51 -18.80 -11.66
CA SER A 253 -25.39 -18.44 -13.08
C SER A 253 -25.62 -16.95 -13.36
N TRP A 254 -26.30 -16.23 -12.47
CA TRP A 254 -26.51 -14.79 -12.61
C TRP A 254 -25.27 -13.97 -12.24
N GLY A 255 -24.36 -14.50 -11.40
CA GLY A 255 -23.26 -13.74 -10.80
C GLY A 255 -23.10 -14.09 -9.32
N CYS A 256 -22.40 -13.26 -8.56
CA CYS A 256 -22.29 -13.45 -7.10
C CYS A 256 -23.04 -12.37 -6.34
N TYR A 257 -23.69 -12.78 -5.26
CA TYR A 257 -24.19 -11.93 -4.21
C TYR A 257 -23.07 -11.56 -3.26
N TYR A 258 -22.97 -10.27 -2.92
CA TYR A 258 -22.02 -9.74 -1.95
C TYR A 258 -22.77 -8.93 -0.90
N ASN A 259 -22.67 -9.36 0.35
CA ASN A 259 -23.18 -8.61 1.49
C ASN A 259 -22.08 -7.68 2.03
N GLN A 260 -22.40 -6.40 2.28
CA GLN A 260 -21.39 -5.42 2.71
C GLN A 260 -20.79 -5.76 4.09
N ARG A 261 -21.53 -6.52 4.92
CA ARG A 261 -21.14 -6.91 6.28
C ARG A 261 -20.39 -8.25 6.32
N ASP A 262 -20.12 -8.91 5.19
CA ASP A 262 -19.27 -10.10 5.14
C ASP A 262 -17.89 -9.82 5.75
N ILE A 263 -17.45 -10.65 6.70
CA ILE A 263 -16.20 -10.48 7.46
C ILE A 263 -14.96 -10.27 6.58
N THR A 264 -14.96 -10.77 5.35
CA THR A 264 -13.87 -10.65 4.38
C THR A 264 -13.53 -9.19 4.05
N TRP A 265 -14.53 -8.29 4.08
CA TRP A 265 -14.35 -6.88 3.77
C TRP A 265 -15.06 -5.91 4.71
N CYS A 266 -15.90 -6.39 5.62
CA CYS A 266 -16.69 -5.57 6.55
C CYS A 266 -15.88 -4.45 7.24
N LYS A 267 -14.62 -4.74 7.61
CA LYS A 267 -13.73 -3.78 8.30
C LYS A 267 -12.82 -2.97 7.37
N LYS A 268 -12.82 -3.25 6.06
CA LYS A 268 -12.00 -2.49 5.10
C LYS A 268 -12.58 -1.07 4.97
N SER A 269 -11.70 -0.08 4.80
CA SER A 269 -12.11 1.30 4.59
C SER A 269 -12.53 1.55 3.13
N LEU A 270 -13.47 2.46 2.93
CA LEU A 270 -13.84 3.01 1.63
C LEU A 270 -12.85 4.11 1.25
N GLY A 271 -11.89 3.79 0.39
CA GLY A 271 -10.81 4.72 0.04
C GLY A 271 -10.00 5.14 1.27
N ASP A 272 -9.83 6.45 1.44
CA ASP A 272 -9.13 7.09 2.55
C ASP A 272 -10.06 7.66 3.64
N SER A 273 -11.36 7.39 3.54
CA SER A 273 -12.39 8.03 4.39
C SER A 273 -12.43 7.59 5.85
N GLY A 274 -11.84 6.45 6.18
CA GLY A 274 -12.02 5.80 7.49
C GLY A 274 -13.38 5.13 7.69
N LEU A 275 -14.34 5.29 6.76
CA LEU A 275 -15.64 4.62 6.80
C LEU A 275 -15.50 3.17 6.34
N SER A 276 -16.15 2.24 7.04
CA SER A 276 -16.04 0.81 6.74
C SER A 276 -17.03 0.35 5.66
N VAL A 277 -16.64 -0.65 4.85
CA VAL A 277 -17.56 -1.31 3.89
C VAL A 277 -18.79 -1.85 4.62
N GLY A 278 -18.63 -2.40 5.83
CA GLY A 278 -19.73 -2.92 6.64
C GLY A 278 -20.79 -1.88 6.98
N GLY A 279 -20.40 -0.62 7.24
CA GLY A 279 -21.34 0.46 7.54
C GLY A 279 -21.86 1.19 6.32
N TYR A 280 -20.97 1.52 5.39
CA TYR A 280 -21.23 2.51 4.33
C TYR A 280 -21.11 1.92 2.92
N GLY A 281 -20.85 0.61 2.79
CA GLY A 281 -20.49 -0.04 1.53
C GLY A 281 -21.66 -0.63 0.73
N CYS A 282 -22.91 -0.22 0.96
CA CYS A 282 -24.07 -0.76 0.21
C CYS A 282 -23.95 -0.51 -1.30
N LEU A 283 -23.54 0.70 -1.70
CA LEU A 283 -23.33 1.06 -3.10
C LEU A 283 -22.16 0.28 -3.71
N VAL A 284 -21.02 0.25 -3.03
CA VAL A 284 -19.83 -0.49 -3.47
C VAL A 284 -20.13 -1.97 -3.65
N SER A 285 -20.86 -2.58 -2.72
CA SER A 285 -21.27 -3.98 -2.82
C SER A 285 -22.23 -4.21 -3.99
N SER A 286 -23.15 -3.26 -4.23
CA SER A 286 -24.07 -3.30 -5.36
C SER A 286 -23.36 -3.18 -6.72
N VAL A 287 -22.36 -2.30 -6.83
CA VAL A 287 -21.53 -2.17 -8.04
C VAL A 287 -20.73 -3.46 -8.28
N ALA A 288 -20.14 -4.04 -7.23
CA ALA A 288 -19.43 -5.32 -7.34
C ALA A 288 -20.34 -6.47 -7.80
N MET A 289 -21.58 -6.53 -7.30
CA MET A 289 -22.57 -7.52 -7.75
C MET A 289 -22.89 -7.37 -9.25
N ILE A 290 -23.08 -6.14 -9.74
CA ILE A 290 -23.31 -5.91 -11.18
C ILE A 290 -22.06 -6.24 -12.00
N ALA A 291 -20.86 -5.87 -11.55
CA ALA A 291 -19.62 -6.26 -12.22
C ALA A 291 -19.50 -7.78 -12.35
N ARG A 292 -19.85 -8.52 -11.30
CA ARG A 292 -19.84 -9.98 -11.31
C ARG A 292 -20.91 -10.58 -12.22
N HIS A 293 -22.08 -9.96 -12.32
CA HIS A 293 -23.11 -10.34 -13.27
C HIS A 293 -22.62 -10.25 -14.73
N TYR A 294 -21.84 -9.22 -15.05
CA TYR A 294 -21.18 -9.09 -16.37
C TYR A 294 -19.87 -9.89 -16.49
N GLY A 295 -19.65 -10.89 -15.63
CA GLY A 295 -18.52 -11.80 -15.72
C GLY A 295 -17.17 -11.26 -15.24
N ARG A 296 -17.14 -10.10 -14.56
CA ARG A 296 -15.90 -9.51 -14.04
C ARG A 296 -15.68 -9.87 -12.56
N SER A 297 -14.48 -10.34 -12.22
CA SER A 297 -14.11 -10.76 -10.85
C SER A 297 -13.73 -9.56 -9.97
N ILE A 298 -14.73 -8.75 -9.61
CA ILE A 298 -14.60 -7.57 -8.75
C ILE A 298 -15.40 -7.79 -7.48
N THR A 299 -14.75 -7.64 -6.34
CA THR A 299 -15.34 -7.74 -4.99
C THR A 299 -15.58 -6.36 -4.40
N PRO A 300 -16.39 -6.24 -3.32
CA PRO A 300 -16.51 -4.97 -2.60
C PRO A 300 -15.17 -4.46 -2.07
N ALA A 301 -14.27 -5.37 -1.68
CA ALA A 301 -12.91 -5.02 -1.23
C ALA A 301 -12.07 -4.37 -2.34
N ASP A 302 -12.17 -4.85 -3.58
CA ASP A 302 -11.38 -4.33 -4.71
C ASP A 302 -11.76 -2.87 -5.01
N ILE A 303 -13.06 -2.55 -4.97
CA ILE A 303 -13.55 -1.18 -5.16
C ILE A 303 -13.15 -0.31 -3.96
N ALA A 304 -13.39 -0.80 -2.73
CA ALA A 304 -13.09 -0.07 -1.50
C ALA A 304 -11.60 0.27 -1.36
N ALA A 305 -10.71 -0.61 -1.82
CA ALA A 305 -9.25 -0.41 -1.78
C ALA A 305 -8.70 0.54 -2.87
N THR A 306 -9.56 1.22 -3.64
CA THR A 306 -9.16 2.13 -4.70
C THR A 306 -9.59 3.57 -4.36
N PRO A 307 -8.76 4.37 -3.66
CA PRO A 307 -9.12 5.70 -3.18
C PRO A 307 -9.57 6.67 -4.27
N SER A 308 -8.99 6.59 -5.47
CA SER A 308 -9.33 7.46 -6.60
C SER A 308 -10.77 7.35 -7.10
N LEU A 309 -11.52 6.33 -6.66
CA LEU A 309 -12.94 6.17 -6.99
C LEU A 309 -13.85 6.98 -6.07
N PHE A 310 -13.31 7.52 -4.98
CA PHE A 310 -14.06 8.23 -3.96
C PHE A 310 -13.68 9.71 -3.94
N VAL A 311 -14.63 10.54 -3.51
CA VAL A 311 -14.33 11.93 -3.19
C VAL A 311 -13.38 11.95 -2.00
N PRO A 312 -12.20 12.59 -2.09
CA PRO A 312 -11.17 12.50 -1.07
C PRO A 312 -11.69 12.78 0.35
N GLY A 313 -11.32 11.91 1.29
CA GLY A 313 -11.75 12.00 2.68
C GLY A 313 -13.20 11.55 2.95
N THR A 314 -13.92 11.02 1.95
CA THR A 314 -15.31 10.58 2.10
C THR A 314 -15.54 9.18 1.50
N GLY A 315 -16.62 8.51 1.91
CA GLY A 315 -17.02 7.23 1.32
C GLY A 315 -17.82 7.37 0.00
N TYR A 316 -17.93 8.57 -0.56
CA TYR A 316 -18.79 8.84 -1.71
C TYR A 316 -18.15 8.39 -3.01
N LEU A 317 -18.73 7.36 -3.63
CA LEU A 317 -18.24 6.77 -4.88
C LEU A 317 -18.65 7.64 -6.08
N TYR A 318 -17.67 8.14 -6.83
CA TYR A 318 -17.88 9.02 -7.99
C TYR A 318 -18.87 8.44 -9.01
N CYS A 319 -19.64 9.34 -9.60
CA CYS A 319 -20.44 9.09 -10.79
C CYS A 319 -19.59 9.20 -12.06
N GLY A 320 -20.03 8.53 -13.13
CA GLY A 320 -19.29 8.44 -14.39
C GLY A 320 -18.44 7.18 -14.48
N THR A 321 -17.36 7.27 -15.27
CA THR A 321 -16.46 6.15 -15.54
C THR A 321 -15.48 5.95 -14.39
N ILE A 322 -15.43 4.73 -13.86
CA ILE A 322 -14.45 4.28 -12.88
C ILE A 322 -13.70 3.06 -13.41
N TYR A 323 -12.45 2.88 -12.96
CA TYR A 323 -11.62 1.73 -13.32
C TYR A 323 -11.26 0.92 -12.08
N VAL A 324 -11.58 -0.37 -12.08
CA VAL A 324 -11.29 -1.29 -10.97
C VAL A 324 -10.59 -2.51 -11.55
N LYS A 325 -9.34 -2.77 -11.16
CA LYS A 325 -8.54 -3.91 -11.67
C LYS A 325 -8.51 -3.96 -13.21
N GLY A 326 -8.38 -2.81 -13.86
CA GLY A 326 -8.36 -2.68 -15.31
C GLY A 326 -9.73 -2.82 -16.01
N VAL A 327 -10.81 -3.08 -15.27
CA VAL A 327 -12.17 -3.14 -15.80
C VAL A 327 -12.78 -1.74 -15.80
N LYS A 328 -13.31 -1.34 -16.95
CA LYS A 328 -14.06 -0.09 -17.09
C LYS A 328 -15.50 -0.29 -16.62
N ILE A 329 -15.95 0.55 -15.69
CA ILE A 329 -17.33 0.56 -15.19
C ILE A 329 -17.89 1.98 -15.39
N ASP A 330 -18.95 2.11 -16.17
CA ASP A 330 -19.67 3.38 -16.35
C ASP A 330 -20.90 3.41 -15.43
N ARG A 331 -20.99 4.44 -14.60
CA ARG A 331 -22.11 4.66 -13.67
C ARG A 331 -22.86 5.94 -14.01
N ASP A 332 -24.11 5.80 -14.45
CA ASP A 332 -25.07 6.91 -14.48
C ASP A 332 -25.89 6.87 -13.18
N CYS A 333 -25.68 7.86 -12.32
CA CYS A 333 -26.16 7.87 -10.94
C CYS A 333 -27.53 8.51 -10.71
N TRP A 334 -28.11 9.14 -11.74
CA TRP A 334 -29.24 10.08 -11.56
C TRP A 334 -30.44 9.73 -12.44
N GLY A 335 -30.70 8.44 -12.63
CA GLY A 335 -31.82 7.95 -13.41
C GLY A 335 -33.16 8.03 -12.65
N PRO A 336 -34.27 8.37 -13.33
CA PRO A 336 -35.61 8.28 -12.77
C PRO A 336 -36.05 6.82 -12.59
N ARG A 337 -36.97 6.60 -11.64
CA ARG A 337 -37.59 5.29 -11.35
C ARG A 337 -38.20 4.62 -12.58
N SER A 338 -38.66 5.38 -13.58
CA SER A 338 -39.24 4.86 -14.83
C SER A 338 -38.25 4.03 -15.66
N TRP A 339 -36.93 4.16 -15.43
CA TRP A 339 -35.92 3.39 -16.16
C TRP A 339 -35.85 1.92 -15.75
N ILE A 340 -36.26 1.57 -14.52
CA ILE A 340 -36.09 0.22 -13.95
C ILE A 340 -36.72 -0.83 -14.87
N ASP A 341 -38.00 -0.68 -15.21
CA ASP A 341 -38.73 -1.68 -16.02
C ASP A 341 -38.19 -1.78 -17.47
N GLY A 342 -37.59 -0.72 -18.01
CA GLY A 342 -36.93 -0.76 -19.32
C GLY A 342 -35.66 -1.59 -19.30
N GLU A 343 -34.82 -1.36 -18.29
CA GLU A 343 -33.55 -2.08 -18.11
C GLU A 343 -33.76 -3.56 -17.81
N LEU A 344 -34.69 -3.88 -16.91
CA LEU A 344 -35.01 -5.27 -16.56
C LEU A 344 -35.55 -6.06 -17.76
N ARG A 345 -36.38 -5.46 -18.61
CA ARG A 345 -36.84 -6.10 -19.85
C ARG A 345 -35.71 -6.39 -20.83
N ALA A 346 -34.64 -5.60 -20.79
CA ALA A 346 -33.44 -5.83 -21.57
C ALA A 346 -32.44 -6.76 -20.88
N GLY A 347 -32.83 -7.42 -19.78
CA GLY A 347 -31.98 -8.33 -19.03
C GLY A 347 -30.88 -7.64 -18.22
N ARG A 348 -30.96 -6.32 -18.01
CA ARG A 348 -29.92 -5.55 -17.33
C ARG A 348 -30.36 -5.19 -15.90
N PRO A 349 -29.61 -5.60 -14.88
CA PRO A 349 -29.90 -5.19 -13.51
C PRO A 349 -29.57 -3.71 -13.30
N VAL A 350 -30.24 -3.11 -12.32
CA VAL A 350 -30.02 -1.70 -11.92
C VAL A 350 -29.78 -1.61 -10.42
N ILE A 351 -29.06 -0.57 -9.98
CA ILE A 351 -28.96 -0.26 -8.56
C ILE A 351 -30.01 0.80 -8.25
N VAL A 352 -30.75 0.68 -7.16
CA VAL A 352 -31.68 1.71 -6.71
C VAL A 352 -31.25 2.26 -5.36
N GLY A 353 -31.29 3.57 -5.22
CA GLY A 353 -31.08 4.27 -3.96
C GLY A 353 -32.41 4.43 -3.23
N LEU A 354 -32.41 4.11 -1.94
CA LEU A 354 -33.56 4.11 -1.06
C LEU A 354 -33.43 5.20 0.00
N SER A 355 -34.50 5.97 0.19
CA SER A 355 -34.59 6.99 1.22
C SER A 355 -35.33 6.53 2.47
N PHE A 356 -34.80 6.98 3.62
CA PHE A 356 -35.33 6.76 4.96
C PHE A 356 -35.53 8.11 5.69
N GLY A 357 -36.00 9.13 4.97
CA GLY A 357 -36.35 10.45 5.52
C GLY A 357 -35.27 11.53 5.39
N HIS A 358 -33.98 11.16 5.38
CA HIS A 358 -32.85 12.12 5.35
C HIS A 358 -32.03 12.07 4.05
N GLY A 359 -32.65 11.72 2.92
CA GLY A 359 -31.96 11.48 1.64
C GLY A 359 -31.74 9.99 1.38
N THR A 360 -30.94 9.66 0.36
CA THR A 360 -30.62 8.27 -0.01
C THR A 360 -29.66 7.68 1.01
N ALA A 361 -30.04 6.59 1.67
CA ALA A 361 -29.29 5.99 2.77
C ALA A 361 -28.96 4.50 2.56
N HIS A 362 -29.49 3.88 1.50
CA HIS A 362 -29.24 2.46 1.21
C HIS A 362 -29.31 2.22 -0.29
N TYR A 363 -28.49 1.31 -0.79
CA TYR A 363 -28.44 0.92 -2.19
C TYR A 363 -28.62 -0.59 -2.32
N VAL A 364 -29.52 -1.00 -3.23
CA VAL A 364 -29.81 -2.41 -3.51
C VAL A 364 -29.81 -2.66 -5.01
N VAL A 365 -29.53 -3.90 -5.43
CA VAL A 365 -29.58 -4.29 -6.84
C VAL A 365 -30.95 -4.87 -7.17
N ILE A 366 -31.67 -4.27 -8.10
CA ILE A 366 -32.86 -4.87 -8.70
C ILE A 366 -32.43 -5.71 -9.90
N LYS A 367 -32.65 -7.02 -9.84
CA LYS A 367 -32.20 -7.98 -10.85
C LYS A 367 -33.31 -8.47 -11.78
N GLY A 368 -34.57 -8.30 -11.39
CA GLY A 368 -35.70 -8.80 -12.15
C GLY A 368 -37.04 -8.33 -11.58
N LYS A 369 -38.11 -8.76 -12.24
CA LYS A 369 -39.49 -8.49 -11.84
C LYS A 369 -40.33 -9.71 -12.11
N ASN A 370 -41.22 -10.08 -11.19
CA ASN A 370 -42.21 -11.12 -11.36
C ASN A 370 -43.61 -10.60 -10.97
N SER A 371 -44.60 -11.49 -10.86
CA SER A 371 -45.98 -11.13 -10.49
C SER A 371 -46.11 -10.48 -9.11
N LYS A 372 -45.13 -10.65 -8.21
CA LYS A 372 -45.09 -10.08 -6.86
C LYS A 372 -44.31 -8.76 -6.78
N GLY A 373 -43.72 -8.30 -7.89
CA GLY A 373 -42.96 -7.07 -7.97
C GLY A 373 -41.48 -7.31 -8.28
N TYR A 374 -40.62 -6.41 -7.77
CA TYR A 374 -39.18 -6.45 -8.03
C TYR A 374 -38.47 -7.51 -7.19
N ILE A 375 -37.53 -8.21 -7.82
CA ILE A 375 -36.60 -9.15 -7.17
C ILE A 375 -35.27 -8.42 -6.97
N MET A 376 -34.71 -8.49 -5.78
CA MET A 376 -33.50 -7.76 -5.41
C MET A 376 -32.43 -8.63 -4.75
N ASN A 377 -31.19 -8.14 -4.82
CA ASN A 377 -30.12 -8.49 -3.90
C ASN A 377 -29.87 -7.27 -2.99
N ASP A 378 -29.96 -7.47 -1.69
CA ASP A 378 -29.75 -6.42 -0.68
C ASP A 378 -28.45 -6.67 0.08
N PRO A 379 -27.47 -5.75 0.03
CA PRO A 379 -26.18 -5.96 0.68
C PRO A 379 -26.21 -5.80 2.21
N TRP A 380 -27.35 -5.50 2.85
CA TRP A 380 -27.46 -5.27 4.29
C TRP A 380 -27.90 -6.50 5.08
N TYR A 381 -29.03 -7.10 4.72
CA TYR A 381 -29.60 -8.24 5.47
C TYR A 381 -28.84 -9.53 5.16
N ALA A 382 -28.67 -10.39 6.17
CA ALA A 382 -28.05 -11.70 5.97
C ALA A 382 -28.84 -12.52 4.94
N GLU A 383 -28.13 -13.23 4.06
CA GLU A 383 -28.70 -14.12 3.04
C GLU A 383 -29.73 -13.46 2.09
N ALA A 384 -29.74 -12.13 1.98
CA ALA A 384 -30.72 -11.35 1.24
C ALA A 384 -30.46 -11.29 -0.28
N HIS A 385 -30.22 -12.45 -0.90
CA HIS A 385 -30.12 -12.60 -2.34
C HIS A 385 -31.43 -13.15 -2.94
N ASP A 386 -31.83 -12.67 -4.11
CA ASP A 386 -33.02 -13.11 -4.83
C ASP A 386 -34.35 -12.94 -4.06
N ILE A 387 -34.41 -11.96 -3.15
CA ILE A 387 -35.57 -11.69 -2.29
C ILE A 387 -36.55 -10.70 -2.92
N GLN A 388 -37.80 -10.69 -2.43
CA GLN A 388 -38.83 -9.76 -2.88
C GLN A 388 -38.65 -8.37 -2.28
N PHE A 389 -38.54 -7.36 -3.14
CA PHE A 389 -38.39 -5.96 -2.73
C PHE A 389 -39.54 -5.50 -1.82
N SER A 390 -40.78 -5.86 -2.18
CA SER A 390 -42.01 -5.49 -1.45
C SER A 390 -42.09 -6.06 -0.03
N GLY A 391 -41.29 -7.07 0.29
CA GLY A 391 -41.20 -7.62 1.65
C GLY A 391 -40.39 -6.75 2.62
N TYR A 392 -39.56 -5.85 2.11
CA TYR A 392 -38.62 -5.05 2.89
C TYR A 392 -38.81 -3.55 2.69
N TYR A 393 -39.20 -3.13 1.47
CA TYR A 393 -39.24 -1.74 1.06
C TYR A 393 -40.47 -1.40 0.23
N SER A 394 -40.90 -0.15 0.33
CA SER A 394 -41.90 0.43 -0.56
C SER A 394 -41.25 1.01 -1.80
N THR A 395 -41.91 0.84 -2.95
CA THR A 395 -41.52 1.45 -4.21
C THR A 395 -41.41 2.97 -4.17
N GLY A 396 -42.12 3.62 -3.24
CA GLY A 396 -42.04 5.06 -3.00
C GLY A 396 -40.75 5.51 -2.32
N GLN A 397 -39.96 4.58 -1.75
CA GLN A 397 -38.66 4.90 -1.16
C GLN A 397 -37.55 5.05 -2.20
N ILE A 398 -37.78 4.64 -3.45
CA ILE A 398 -36.77 4.73 -4.51
C ILE A 398 -36.62 6.20 -4.92
N THR A 399 -35.47 6.79 -4.60
CA THR A 399 -35.14 8.18 -4.91
C THR A 399 -34.20 8.34 -6.10
N THR A 400 -33.38 7.33 -6.37
CA THR A 400 -32.46 7.33 -7.52
C THR A 400 -32.34 5.95 -8.15
N VAL A 401 -32.08 5.91 -9.45
CA VAL A 401 -31.70 4.72 -10.20
C VAL A 401 -30.30 4.92 -10.76
N ASN A 402 -29.43 3.96 -10.45
CA ASN A 402 -28.05 3.90 -10.89
C ASN A 402 -27.93 2.85 -12.00
N ILE A 403 -27.65 3.31 -13.22
CA ILE A 403 -27.38 2.45 -14.37
C ILE A 403 -25.89 2.17 -14.41
N VAL A 404 -25.53 0.89 -14.33
CA VAL A 404 -24.13 0.45 -14.33
C VAL A 404 -23.88 -0.39 -15.58
N ARG A 405 -22.85 -0.02 -16.34
CA ARG A 405 -22.34 -0.77 -17.50
C ARG A 405 -20.91 -1.18 -17.22
N VAL A 406 -20.56 -2.40 -17.63
CA VAL A 406 -19.28 -3.02 -17.32
C VAL A 406 -18.72 -3.56 -18.63
N TYR A 407 -17.50 -3.18 -18.96
CA TYR A 407 -16.87 -3.47 -20.26
C TYR A 407 -15.69 -4.43 -20.14
#